data_AF-A0A368K8B6-F1
#
_entry.id   AF-A0A368K8B6-F1
#
_cell.length_a   1.000
_cell.length_b   1.000
_cell.length_c   1.000
_cell.angle_alpha   90.00
_cell.angle_beta   90.00
_cell.angle_gamma   90.00
#
_symmetry.space_group_name_H-M   'P 1'
#
loop_
_entity.id
_entity.type
_entity.pdbx_description
1 polymer ?
#
loop_
_entity_poly.entity_id
_entity_poly.type
_entity_poly.pdbx_seq_one_letter_code
_entity_poly.pdbx_strand_id
1 'polypeptide(L)'
;MSGSSTEQTAIGMMEIAICLAQILHESDASAARRMNYAAGKIYNRLKSQGNDEAAELVYTFGRTLLDRELFPTDDDLPRDAEVHVT
;
A
#
# COMPACT_ATOMS: atom_id res chain seq x y z
N MET A 1 24.21 -5.01 -10.08
CA MET A 1 24.01 -3.66 -10.65
C MET A 1 23.42 -2.80 -9.55
N SER A 2 24.12 -1.77 -9.10
CA SER A 2 23.61 -0.87 -8.05
C SER A 2 22.71 0.17 -8.72
N GLY A 3 21.42 0.18 -8.39
CA GLY A 3 20.47 1.17 -8.91
C GLY A 3 20.88 2.60 -8.56
N SER A 4 20.37 3.59 -9.28
CA SER A 4 20.71 4.99 -9.00
C SER A 4 20.30 5.39 -7.57
N SER A 5 20.96 6.38 -6.95
CA SER A 5 20.62 6.79 -5.58
C SER A 5 19.15 7.20 -5.43
N THR A 6 18.57 7.81 -6.47
CA THR A 6 17.15 8.17 -6.54
C THR A 6 16.25 6.94 -6.59
N GLU A 7 16.62 5.92 -7.36
CA GLU A 7 15.90 4.65 -7.45
C GLU A 7 15.91 3.91 -6.10
N GLN A 8 17.08 3.83 -5.44
CA GLN A 8 17.18 3.25 -4.09
C GLN A 8 16.34 4.03 -3.07
N THR A 9 16.29 5.36 -3.19
CA THR A 9 15.43 6.20 -2.34
C THR A 9 13.95 5.93 -2.59
N ALA A 10 13.52 5.81 -3.85
CA ALA A 10 12.14 5.51 -4.20
C ALA A 10 11.71 4.13 -3.69
N ILE A 11 12.59 3.12 -3.81
CA ILE A 11 12.36 1.78 -3.24
C ILE A 11 12.21 1.87 -1.71
N GLY A 12 13.15 2.53 -1.02
CA GLY A 12 13.05 2.69 0.44
C GLY A 12 11.79 3.42 0.89
N MET A 13 11.38 4.45 0.17
CA MET A 13 10.12 5.17 0.43
C MET A 13 8.88 4.29 0.21
N MET A 14 8.91 3.42 -0.81
CA MET A 14 7.83 2.45 -1.06
C MET A 14 7.72 1.45 0.09
N GLU A 15 8.84 0.87 0.53
CA GLU A 15 8.87 -0.08 1.65
C GLU A 15 8.35 0.54 2.95
N ILE A 16 8.74 1.80 3.25
CA ILE A 16 8.21 2.54 4.40
C ILE A 16 6.70 2.75 4.27
N ALA A 17 6.22 3.13 3.09
CA ALA A 17 4.79 3.36 2.86
C ALA A 17 3.97 2.06 3.02
N ILE A 18 4.47 0.93 2.54
CA ILE A 18 3.84 -0.39 2.69
C ILE A 18 3.81 -0.77 4.19
N CYS A 19 4.93 -0.64 4.90
CA CYS A 19 5.01 -0.92 6.33
C CYS A 19 3.97 -0.13 7.14
N LEU A 20 3.87 1.18 6.88
CA LEU A 20 2.86 2.03 7.53
C LEU A 20 1.43 1.63 7.17
N ALA A 21 1.18 1.29 5.91
CA ALA A 21 -0.13 0.83 5.47
C ALA A 21 -0.54 -0.47 6.17
N GLN A 22 0.39 -1.41 6.38
CA GLN A 22 0.12 -2.68 7.07
C GLN A 22 -0.27 -2.44 8.53
N ILE A 23 0.47 -1.60 9.26
CA ILE A 23 0.14 -1.23 10.65
C ILE A 23 -1.26 -0.59 10.75
N LEU A 24 -1.60 0.29 9.80
CA LEU A 24 -2.92 0.91 9.75
C LEU A 24 -4.03 -0.11 9.44
N HIS A 25 -3.74 -1.06 8.55
CA HIS A 25 -4.66 -2.13 8.16
C HIS A 25 -4.92 -3.12 9.30
N GLU A 26 -3.91 -3.46 10.09
CA GLU A 26 -4.08 -4.27 11.31
C GLU A 26 -5.04 -3.63 12.32
N SER A 27 -5.04 -2.29 12.38
CA SER A 27 -5.96 -1.54 13.26
C SER A 27 -7.35 -1.34 12.64
N ASP A 28 -7.45 -1.32 11.31
CA ASP A 28 -8.68 -1.12 10.54
C ASP A 28 -8.53 -1.76 9.15
N ALA A 29 -9.17 -2.91 8.95
CA ALA A 29 -9.12 -3.66 7.69
C ALA A 29 -9.69 -2.89 6.46
N SER A 30 -10.35 -1.76 6.67
CA SER A 30 -10.78 -0.86 5.58
C SER A 30 -9.71 0.15 5.16
N ALA A 31 -8.63 0.31 5.94
CA ALA A 31 -7.61 1.33 5.72
C ALA A 31 -6.96 1.19 4.35
N ALA A 32 -6.56 -0.02 3.94
CA ALA A 32 -5.95 -0.27 2.64
C ALA A 32 -6.84 0.18 1.47
N ARG A 33 -8.16 -0.09 1.53
CA ARG A 33 -9.13 0.40 0.53
C ARG A 33 -9.24 1.92 0.51
N ARG A 34 -9.32 2.58 1.67
CA ARG A 34 -9.38 4.04 1.77
C ARG A 34 -8.10 4.69 1.22
N MET A 35 -6.94 4.08 1.51
CA MET A 35 -5.64 4.51 1.02
C MET A 35 -5.51 4.30 -0.50
N ASN A 36 -6.01 3.19 -1.05
CA ASN A 36 -6.03 2.94 -2.50
C ASN A 36 -6.84 4.02 -3.24
N TYR A 37 -8.02 4.37 -2.73
CA TYR A 37 -8.83 5.45 -3.28
C TYR A 37 -8.11 6.81 -3.20
N ALA A 38 -7.44 7.10 -2.08
CA ALA A 38 -6.65 8.31 -1.93
C ALA A 38 -5.46 8.36 -2.91
N ALA A 39 -4.76 7.23 -3.12
CA ALA A 39 -3.69 7.10 -4.08
C ALA A 39 -4.15 7.42 -5.51
N GLY A 40 -5.33 6.94 -5.93
CA GLY A 40 -5.92 7.29 -7.22
C GLY A 40 -6.16 8.79 -7.42
N LYS A 41 -6.63 9.49 -6.37
CA LYS A 41 -6.78 10.96 -6.42
C LYS A 41 -5.44 11.68 -6.54
N ILE A 42 -4.43 11.22 -5.80
CA ILE A 42 -3.08 11.81 -5.83
C ILE A 42 -2.41 11.55 -7.19
N TYR A 43 -2.56 10.35 -7.74
CA TYR A 43 -2.10 9.99 -9.09
C TYR A 43 -2.62 10.97 -10.14
N ASN A 44 -3.94 11.17 -10.19
CA ASN A 44 -4.56 12.06 -11.17
C ASN A 44 -4.05 13.51 -11.02
N ARG A 45 -3.89 13.97 -9.78
CA ARG A 45 -3.32 15.29 -9.50
C ARG A 45 -1.88 15.40 -10.02
N LEU A 46 -1.02 14.42 -9.74
CA LEU A 46 0.38 14.43 -10.19
C LEU A 46 0.48 14.35 -11.72
N LYS A 47 -0.32 13.52 -12.37
CA LYS A 47 -0.41 13.45 -13.84
C LYS A 47 -0.83 14.79 -14.45
N SER A 48 -1.83 15.45 -13.88
CA SER A 48 -2.26 16.78 -14.37
C SER A 48 -1.19 17.87 -14.24
N GLN A 49 -0.20 17.67 -13.37
CA GLN A 49 0.91 18.59 -13.14
C GLN A 49 2.18 18.22 -13.95
N GLY A 50 2.15 17.15 -14.74
CA GLY A 50 3.32 16.66 -15.48
C GLY A 50 4.36 15.91 -14.62
N ASN A 51 4.00 15.55 -13.38
CA ASN A 51 4.90 14.83 -12.47
C ASN A 51 4.80 13.32 -12.69
N ASP A 52 5.22 12.84 -13.85
CA ASP A 52 4.94 11.48 -14.32
C ASP A 52 5.56 10.37 -13.46
N GLU A 53 6.83 10.52 -13.07
CA GLU A 53 7.52 9.53 -12.23
C GLU A 53 6.90 9.42 -10.84
N ALA A 54 6.56 10.56 -10.23
CA ALA A 54 5.89 10.58 -8.93
C ALA A 54 4.48 9.99 -9.01
N ALA A 55 3.76 10.25 -10.11
CA ALA A 55 2.47 9.63 -10.35
C ALA A 55 2.60 8.11 -10.43
N GLU A 56 3.57 7.60 -11.18
CA GLU A 56 3.79 6.15 -11.33
C GLU A 56 4.14 5.48 -9.99
N LEU A 57 4.93 6.14 -9.15
CA LEU A 57 5.22 5.65 -7.81
C LEU A 57 3.93 5.55 -6.96
N VAL A 58 3.08 6.57 -6.99
CA VAL A 58 1.80 6.56 -6.25
C VAL A 58 0.83 5.53 -6.81
N TYR A 59 0.80 5.34 -8.13
CA TYR A 59 0.00 4.30 -8.77
C TYR A 59 0.44 2.91 -8.31
N THR A 60 1.75 2.66 -8.31
CA THR A 60 2.36 1.41 -7.84
C THR A 60 1.99 1.14 -6.39
N PHE A 61 2.14 2.12 -5.51
CA PHE A 61 1.70 2.01 -4.12
C PHE A 61 0.21 1.67 -4.01
N GLY A 62 -0.64 2.38 -4.76
CA GLY A 62 -2.08 2.10 -4.80
C GLY A 62 -2.39 0.67 -5.21
N ARG A 63 -1.67 0.13 -6.20
CA ARG A 63 -1.81 -1.27 -6.66
C ARG A 63 -1.39 -2.28 -5.59
N THR A 64 -0.30 -2.01 -4.87
CA THR A 64 0.17 -2.88 -3.78
C THR A 64 -0.87 -3.02 -2.66
N LEU A 65 -1.66 -1.98 -2.39
CA LEU A 65 -2.76 -2.03 -1.39
C LEU A 65 -3.91 -3.00 -1.76
N LEU A 66 -3.90 -3.57 -2.97
CA LEU A 66 -4.88 -4.58 -3.40
C LEU A 66 -4.33 -6.01 -3.27
N ASP A 67 -3.09 -6.16 -2.84
CA ASP A 67 -2.47 -7.45 -2.58
C ASP A 67 -3.05 -8.07 -1.30
N ARG A 68 -3.73 -9.22 -1.43
CA ARG A 68 -4.38 -9.90 -0.29
C ARG A 68 -3.39 -10.64 0.60
N GLU A 69 -2.17 -10.91 0.14
CA GLU A 69 -1.11 -11.46 1.00
C GLU A 69 -0.57 -10.38 1.94
N LEU A 70 -0.48 -9.14 1.47
CA LEU A 70 -0.02 -8.01 2.27
C LEU A 70 -1.15 -7.34 3.09
N PHE A 71 -2.38 -7.35 2.57
CA PHE A 71 -3.56 -6.70 3.15
C PHE A 71 -4.76 -7.65 3.15
N PRO A 72 -4.77 -8.69 4.00
CA PRO A 72 -5.85 -9.66 4.06
C PRO A 72 -7.15 -9.03 4.58
N THR A 73 -8.29 -9.45 4.05
CA THR A 73 -9.61 -9.04 4.57
C THR A 73 -10.20 -10.14 5.47
N ASP A 74 -11.25 -9.85 6.23
CA ASP A 74 -11.88 -10.83 7.12
C ASP A 74 -12.35 -12.11 6.40
N ASP A 75 -12.63 -12.03 5.09
CA ASP A 75 -12.96 -13.18 4.25
C ASP A 75 -11.74 -14.10 3.97
N ASP A 76 -10.52 -13.59 4.16
CA ASP A 76 -9.25 -14.28 3.91
C ASP A 76 -8.66 -14.92 5.17
N LEU A 77 -9.15 -14.57 6.36
CA LEU A 77 -8.68 -15.13 7.62
C LEU A 77 -9.28 -16.54 7.81
N PRO A 78 -8.46 -17.56 8.17
CA PRO A 78 -8.99 -18.87 8.52
C PRO A 78 -10.01 -18.73 9.66
N ARG A 79 -11.22 -19.25 9.45
CA ARG A 79 -12.32 -19.19 10.44
C ARG A 79 -11.98 -19.87 11.78
N ASP A 80 -10.90 -20.65 11.82
CA ASP A 80 -10.45 -21.41 12.98
C ASP A 80 -9.50 -20.63 13.91
N ALA A 81 -9.28 -19.33 13.68
CA ALA A 81 -8.58 -18.44 14.60
C ALA A 81 -9.45 -17.95 15.78
N GLU A 82 -10.59 -18.60 16.05
CA GLU A 82 -11.27 -18.50 17.33
C GLU A 82 -10.40 -19.17 18.41
N VAL A 83 -9.56 -18.36 19.04
CA VAL A 83 -8.82 -18.72 20.25
C VAL A 83 -9.84 -19.22 21.29
N HIS A 84 -9.90 -20.53 21.47
CA HIS A 84 -10.49 -21.14 22.65
C HIS A 84 -9.64 -20.73 23.86
N VAL A 85 -10.06 -19.68 24.55
CA VAL A 85 -9.63 -19.42 25.93
C VAL A 85 -10.45 -20.35 26.81
N THR A 86 -9.85 -21.49 27.17
CA THR A 86 -10.30 -22.34 28.30
C THR A 86 -9.71 -21.83 29.60
#